data_AF-A0A645IMX4-F1
#
_entry.id   AF-A0A645IMX4-F1
#
_cell.length_a   1.000
_cell.length_b   1.000
_cell.length_c   1.000
_cell.angle_alpha   90.00
_cell.angle_beta   90.00
_cell.angle_gamma   90.00
#
_symmetry.space_group_name_H-M   'P 1'
#
loop_
_entity.id
_entity.type
_entity.pdbx_description
1 polymer ?
#
loop_
_entity_poly.entity_id
_entity_poly.type
_entity_poly.pdbx_seq_one_letter_code
_entity_poly.pdbx_strand_id
1 'polypeptide(L)'
;MLYLTIPQGSFFRSDNGTIVPSSPLLSSVVAILFFIFFFVGIAYGYGSGTIKEASDVPKLMQKGLQGSLSFLVVALPAALFINLFNSSNLTTILAVKGAEGLKALNLGGIPLILMFILLCTFINLFITSGSAKWLILAPIFVPMFSIIGFSPALTQIA
;
A
#
# COMPACT_ATOMS: atom_id res chain seq x y z
N MET A 1 -23.57 -4.00 -5.04
CA MET A 1 -22.68 -3.57 -3.95
C MET A 1 -23.43 -2.92 -2.80
N LEU A 2 -24.12 -1.80 -2.97
CA LEU A 2 -24.89 -1.15 -1.89
C LEU A 2 -25.81 -2.11 -1.12
N TYR A 3 -26.59 -2.94 -1.83
CA TYR A 3 -27.49 -3.92 -1.23
C TYR A 3 -26.76 -5.03 -0.44
N LEU A 4 -25.51 -5.34 -0.78
CA LEU A 4 -24.68 -6.32 -0.10
C LEU A 4 -23.85 -5.70 1.04
N THR A 5 -24.04 -4.42 1.35
CA THR A 5 -23.29 -3.73 2.42
C THR A 5 -24.20 -3.01 3.41
N ILE A 6 -25.35 -2.48 2.97
CA ILE A 6 -26.25 -1.66 3.79
C ILE A 6 -27.09 -2.46 4.82
N PRO A 7 -27.67 -3.63 4.51
CA PRO A 7 -28.48 -4.38 5.47
C PRO A 7 -27.67 -4.86 6.68
N GLN A 8 -28.32 -4.96 7.84
CA GLN A 8 -27.75 -5.61 9.03
C GLN A 8 -27.67 -7.12 8.77
N GLY A 9 -26.49 -7.73 8.93
CA GLY A 9 -26.23 -9.14 8.60
C GLY A 9 -25.75 -9.40 7.16
N SER A 10 -25.39 -8.35 6.42
CA SER A 10 -24.92 -8.51 5.04
C SER A 10 -23.50 -9.08 4.95
N PHE A 11 -23.25 -9.90 3.92
CA PHE A 11 -22.01 -10.64 3.69
C PHE A 11 -20.72 -9.80 3.77
N PHE A 12 -20.78 -8.52 3.38
CA PHE A 12 -19.61 -7.64 3.37
C PHE A 12 -19.36 -6.89 4.68
N ARG A 13 -20.16 -7.09 5.73
CA ARG A 13 -19.95 -6.48 7.06
C ARG A 13 -19.15 -7.44 7.95
N SER A 14 -18.51 -6.88 8.98
CA SER A 14 -17.89 -7.70 10.03
C SER A 14 -18.96 -8.45 10.84
N ASP A 15 -18.54 -9.47 11.59
CA ASP A 15 -19.43 -10.23 12.49
C ASP A 15 -20.16 -9.31 13.50
N ASN A 16 -19.56 -8.16 13.82
CA ASN A 16 -20.11 -7.14 14.72
C ASN A 16 -21.00 -6.11 13.99
N GLY A 17 -21.29 -6.31 12.70
CA GLY A 17 -22.09 -5.40 11.89
C GLY A 17 -21.38 -4.09 11.50
N THR A 18 -20.10 -3.93 11.82
CA THR A 18 -19.31 -2.75 11.43
C THR A 18 -18.65 -2.94 10.07
N ILE A 19 -18.28 -1.84 9.41
CA ILE A 19 -17.50 -1.87 8.16
C ILE A 19 -16.01 -1.64 8.46
N VAL A 20 -15.70 -0.86 9.49
CA VAL A 20 -14.36 -0.44 9.93
C VAL A 20 -14.10 -1.03 11.32
N PRO A 21 -12.85 -1.42 11.68
CA PRO A 21 -11.61 -1.33 10.89
C PRO A 21 -11.36 -2.54 9.97
N SER A 22 -12.02 -3.66 10.21
CA SER A 22 -11.90 -4.89 9.42
C SER A 22 -13.27 -5.40 9.04
N SER A 23 -13.50 -5.61 7.75
CA SER A 23 -14.70 -6.25 7.20
C SER A 23 -14.35 -6.96 5.90
N PRO A 24 -15.13 -7.99 5.48
CA PRO A 24 -14.92 -8.64 4.19
C PRO A 24 -14.94 -7.66 3.02
N LEU A 25 -15.66 -6.53 3.12
CA LEU A 25 -15.61 -5.44 2.15
C LEU A 25 -14.21 -4.84 2.02
N LEU A 26 -13.63 -4.41 3.14
CA LEU A 26 -12.33 -3.74 3.17
C LEU A 26 -11.21 -4.69 2.75
N SER A 27 -11.27 -5.95 3.18
CA SER A 27 -10.30 -6.97 2.77
C SER A 27 -10.38 -7.29 1.28
N SER A 28 -11.57 -7.18 0.67
CA SER A 28 -11.80 -7.50 -0.74
C SER A 28 -11.80 -6.29 -1.67
N VAL A 29 -11.56 -5.07 -1.16
CA VAL A 29 -11.72 -3.82 -1.94
C VAL A 29 -10.84 -3.80 -3.19
N VAL A 30 -9.62 -4.33 -3.09
CA VAL A 30 -8.67 -4.40 -4.22
C VAL A 30 -9.21 -5.34 -5.32
N ALA A 31 -9.71 -6.51 -4.94
CA ALA A 31 -10.30 -7.47 -5.89
C ALA A 31 -11.58 -6.90 -6.54
N ILE A 32 -12.41 -6.20 -5.76
CA ILE A 32 -13.61 -5.52 -6.25
C ILE A 32 -13.25 -4.48 -7.31
N LEU A 33 -12.28 -3.61 -7.01
CA LEU A 33 -11.81 -2.59 -7.94
C LEU A 33 -11.22 -3.20 -9.22
N PHE A 34 -10.46 -4.29 -9.08
CA PHE A 34 -9.97 -5.06 -10.22
C PHE A 34 -11.11 -5.50 -11.13
N PHE A 35 -12.15 -6.16 -10.60
CA PHE A 35 -13.26 -6.61 -11.43
C PHE A 35 -14.06 -5.46 -12.05
N ILE A 36 -14.28 -4.38 -11.31
CA ILE A 36 -14.97 -3.18 -11.85
C ILE A 36 -14.19 -2.63 -13.05
N PHE A 37 -12.89 -2.38 -12.91
CA PHE A 37 -12.08 -1.86 -14.00
C PHE A 37 -11.90 -2.86 -15.14
N PHE A 38 -11.83 -4.15 -14.82
CA PHE A 38 -11.74 -5.22 -15.80
C PHE A 38 -12.99 -5.25 -16.70
N PHE A 39 -14.18 -5.31 -16.11
CA PHE A 39 -15.43 -5.37 -16.89
C PHE A 39 -15.71 -4.07 -17.64
N VAL A 40 -15.51 -2.91 -17.00
CA VAL A 40 -15.70 -1.61 -17.66
C VAL A 40 -14.69 -1.43 -18.80
N GLY A 41 -13.43 -1.81 -18.58
CA GLY A 41 -12.37 -1.74 -19.59
C GLY A 41 -12.64 -2.64 -20.79
N ILE A 42 -13.15 -3.85 -20.57
CA ILE A 42 -13.56 -4.77 -21.63
C ILE A 42 -14.77 -4.23 -22.40
N ALA A 43 -15.82 -3.81 -21.70
CA ALA A 43 -17.02 -3.26 -22.33
C ALA A 43 -16.69 -2.05 -23.21
N TYR A 44 -15.87 -1.13 -22.70
CA TYR A 44 -15.38 0.01 -23.46
C TYR A 44 -14.50 -0.41 -24.63
N GLY A 45 -13.59 -1.37 -24.43
CA GLY A 45 -12.68 -1.85 -25.47
C GLY A 45 -13.40 -2.53 -26.65
N TYR A 46 -14.51 -3.23 -26.39
CA TYR A 46 -15.39 -3.72 -27.45
C TYR A 46 -16.12 -2.56 -28.14
N GLY A 47 -16.70 -1.62 -27.37
CA GLY A 47 -17.41 -0.46 -27.93
C GLY A 47 -16.54 0.45 -28.78
N SER A 48 -15.26 0.61 -28.45
CA SER A 48 -14.30 1.41 -29.21
C SER A 48 -13.64 0.64 -30.37
N GLY A 49 -13.93 -0.65 -30.55
CA GLY A 49 -13.31 -1.50 -31.55
C GLY A 49 -11.83 -1.84 -31.28
N THR A 50 -11.33 -1.56 -30.07
CA THR A 50 -9.96 -1.90 -29.66
C THR A 50 -9.81 -3.40 -29.36
N ILE A 51 -10.85 -4.02 -28.79
CA ILE A 51 -10.96 -5.47 -28.56
C ILE A 51 -11.86 -6.02 -29.66
N LYS A 52 -11.33 -6.92 -30.50
CA LYS A 52 -12.09 -7.54 -31.59
C LYS A 52 -12.47 -8.97 -31.28
N GLU A 53 -11.60 -9.67 -30.57
CA GLU A 53 -11.77 -11.07 -30.15
C GLU A 53 -11.42 -11.24 -28.66
N ALA A 54 -11.97 -12.26 -28.01
CA ALA A 54 -11.75 -12.51 -26.58
C ALA A 54 -10.26 -12.74 -26.24
N SER A 55 -9.49 -13.26 -27.18
CA SER A 55 -8.03 -13.46 -27.10
C SER A 55 -7.25 -12.14 -27.03
N ASP A 56 -7.84 -11.00 -27.38
CA ASP A 56 -7.18 -9.69 -27.23
C ASP A 56 -7.10 -9.25 -25.77
N VAL A 57 -8.02 -9.70 -24.92
CA VAL A 57 -8.04 -9.33 -23.49
C VAL A 57 -6.75 -9.77 -22.77
N PRO A 58 -6.33 -11.05 -22.82
CA PRO A 58 -5.03 -11.46 -22.24
C PRO A 58 -3.83 -10.72 -22.82
N LYS A 59 -3.83 -10.41 -24.13
CA LYS A 59 -2.73 -9.65 -24.78
C LYS A 59 -2.63 -8.23 -24.22
N LEU A 60 -3.76 -7.56 -24.03
CA LEU A 60 -3.82 -6.22 -23.43
C LEU A 60 -3.40 -6.24 -21.95
N MET A 61 -3.80 -7.27 -21.20
CA MET A 61 -3.35 -7.47 -19.82
C MET A 61 -1.82 -7.67 -19.76
N GLN A 62 -1.25 -8.48 -20.65
CA GLN A 62 0.20 -8.68 -20.75
C GLN A 62 0.93 -7.36 -21.03
N LYS A 63 0.41 -6.54 -21.95
CA LYS A 63 0.98 -5.21 -22.24
C LYS A 63 0.94 -4.29 -21.01
N GLY A 64 -0.14 -4.32 -20.23
CA GLY A 64 -0.23 -3.58 -18.97
C GLY A 64 0.82 -4.01 -17.96
N LEU A 65 1.12 -5.31 -17.89
CA LEU A 65 2.14 -5.86 -16.99
C LEU A 65 3.57 -5.48 -17.41
N GLN A 66 3.85 -5.30 -18.69
CA GLN A 66 5.19 -4.95 -19.18
C GLN A 66 5.75 -3.68 -18.52
N GLY A 67 4.92 -2.66 -18.33
CA GLY A 67 5.31 -1.42 -17.65
C GLY A 67 5.67 -1.60 -16.17
N SER A 68 5.22 -2.70 -15.55
CA SER A 68 5.47 -3.01 -14.13
C SER A 68 6.63 -4.01 -13.94
N LEU A 69 7.17 -4.59 -15.02
CA LEU A 69 8.25 -5.60 -14.92
C LEU A 69 9.52 -5.02 -14.30
N SER A 70 9.89 -3.78 -14.64
CA SER A 70 11.06 -3.11 -14.04
C SER A 70 10.94 -2.96 -12.53
N PHE A 71 9.72 -2.76 -12.01
CA PHE A 71 9.48 -2.75 -10.57
C PHE A 71 9.68 -4.14 -9.96
N LEU A 72 9.21 -5.22 -10.60
CA LEU A 72 9.39 -6.59 -10.09
C LEU A 72 10.86 -6.98 -9.95
N VAL A 73 11.71 -6.54 -10.88
CA VAL A 73 13.16 -6.78 -10.82
C VAL A 73 13.79 -6.15 -9.56
N VAL A 74 13.33 -4.97 -9.14
CA VAL A 74 13.81 -4.29 -7.93
C VAL A 74 13.13 -4.83 -6.66
N ALA A 75 11.83 -5.14 -6.76
CA ALA A 75 11.03 -5.61 -5.64
C ALA A 75 11.51 -6.98 -5.14
N LEU A 76 12.01 -7.86 -6.01
CA LEU A 76 12.47 -9.18 -5.61
C LEU A 76 13.71 -9.14 -4.67
N PRO A 77 14.85 -8.50 -5.03
CA PRO A 77 15.96 -8.32 -4.09
C PRO A 77 15.57 -7.56 -2.83
N ALA A 78 14.71 -6.55 -2.95
CA ALA A 78 14.24 -5.79 -1.79
C ALA A 78 13.37 -6.65 -0.85
N ALA A 79 12.51 -7.53 -1.37
CA ALA A 79 11.76 -8.47 -0.56
C ALA A 79 12.66 -9.46 0.18
N LEU A 80 13.73 -9.95 -0.47
CA LEU A 80 14.75 -10.78 0.18
C LEU A 80 15.50 -10.01 1.27
N PHE A 81 15.91 -8.77 0.98
CA PHE A 81 16.52 -7.89 1.98
C PHE A 81 15.59 -7.69 3.18
N ILE A 82 14.32 -7.34 2.96
CA ILE A 82 13.33 -7.15 4.03
C ILE A 82 13.16 -8.42 4.85
N ASN A 83 13.12 -9.59 4.20
CA ASN A 83 13.00 -10.86 4.90
C ASN A 83 14.20 -11.11 5.83
N LEU A 84 15.42 -10.92 5.33
CA LEU A 84 16.65 -11.07 6.12
C LEU A 84 16.75 -10.01 7.23
N PHE A 85 16.39 -8.77 6.90
CA PHE A 85 16.41 -7.64 7.81
C PHE A 85 15.43 -7.82 8.97
N ASN A 86 14.21 -8.28 8.68
CA ASN A 86 13.23 -8.65 9.71
C ASN A 86 13.71 -9.84 10.54
N SER A 87 14.28 -10.88 9.90
CA SER A 87 14.79 -12.07 10.60
C SER A 87 15.96 -11.74 11.55
N SER A 88 16.75 -10.71 11.22
CA SER A 88 17.85 -10.23 12.04
C SER A 88 17.44 -9.36 13.23
N ASN A 89 16.14 -9.06 13.38
CA ASN A 89 15.59 -8.12 14.36
C ASN A 89 16.11 -6.66 14.24
N LEU A 90 16.88 -6.32 13.20
CA LEU A 90 17.36 -4.96 12.97
C LEU A 90 16.22 -3.96 12.80
N THR A 91 15.13 -4.37 12.14
CA THR A 91 13.91 -3.58 12.01
C THR A 91 13.38 -3.13 13.38
N THR A 92 13.30 -4.06 14.33
CA THR A 92 12.81 -3.80 15.68
C THR A 92 13.75 -2.87 16.45
N ILE A 93 15.06 -3.13 16.37
CA ILE A 93 16.07 -2.31 17.07
C ILE A 93 16.03 -0.87 16.56
N LEU A 94 16.01 -0.67 15.25
CA LEU A 94 15.92 0.66 14.64
C LEU A 94 14.61 1.36 14.98
N ALA A 95 13.49 0.65 14.98
CA ALA A 95 12.20 1.22 15.34
C ALA A 95 12.19 1.72 16.79
N VAL A 96 12.69 0.93 17.73
CA VAL A 96 12.75 1.29 19.16
C VAL A 96 13.73 2.44 19.39
N LYS A 97 14.97 2.32 18.90
CA LYS A 97 16.01 3.35 19.09
C LYS A 97 15.67 4.66 18.39
N GLY A 98 15.08 4.58 17.19
CA GLY A 98 14.58 5.74 16.47
C GLY A 98 13.42 6.41 17.22
N ALA A 99 12.48 5.64 17.76
CA ALA A 99 11.38 6.18 18.55
C ALA A 99 11.88 6.85 19.84
N GLU A 100 12.87 6.28 20.53
CA GLU A 100 13.54 6.91 21.67
C GLU A 100 14.18 8.25 21.28
N GLY A 101 14.89 8.29 20.15
CA GLY A 101 15.49 9.52 19.60
C GLY A 101 14.44 10.59 19.28
N LEU A 102 13.34 10.22 18.62
CA LEU A 102 12.25 11.15 18.30
C LEU A 102 11.54 11.67 19.57
N LYS A 103 11.33 10.80 20.57
CA LYS A 103 10.76 11.21 21.88
C LYS A 103 11.69 12.18 22.61
N ALA A 104 13.01 11.98 22.52
CA ALA A 104 14.00 12.87 23.15
C ALA A 104 14.01 14.28 22.56
N LEU A 105 13.63 14.45 21.28
CA LEU A 105 13.47 15.77 20.66
C LEU A 105 12.28 16.57 21.24
N ASN A 106 11.38 15.91 21.98
CA ASN A 106 10.17 16.49 22.58
C ASN A 106 9.34 17.32 21.61
N LEU A 107 9.32 16.91 20.34
CA LEU A 107 8.55 17.54 19.28
C LEU A 107 7.09 17.05 19.35
N GLY A 108 6.14 17.97 19.22
CA GLY A 108 4.72 17.62 19.09
C GLY A 108 4.44 16.79 17.83
N GLY A 109 3.20 16.28 17.72
CA GLY A 109 2.85 15.36 16.64
C GLY A 109 3.01 15.91 15.22
N ILE A 110 2.58 17.17 15.00
CA ILE A 110 2.62 17.82 13.69
C ILE A 110 4.07 18.04 13.20
N PRO A 111 4.99 18.64 13.99
CA PRO A 111 6.39 18.77 13.60
C PRO A 111 7.07 17.46 13.20
N LEU A 112 6.78 16.34 13.88
CA LEU A 112 7.36 15.03 13.58
C LEU A 112 6.92 14.51 12.21
N ILE A 113 5.64 14.65 11.87
CA ILE A 113 5.13 14.26 10.54
C ILE A 113 5.72 15.15 9.46
N LEU A 114 5.83 16.47 9.68
CA LEU A 114 6.46 17.38 8.72
C LEU A 114 7.94 17.03 8.48
N MET A 115 8.68 16.67 9.53
CA MET A 115 10.05 16.19 9.40
C MET A 115 10.13 14.93 8.54
N PHE A 116 9.19 13.99 8.73
CA PHE A 116 9.13 12.78 7.92
C PHE A 116 8.83 13.07 6.45
N ILE A 117 7.87 13.97 6.17
CA ILE A 117 7.57 14.43 4.81
C ILE A 117 8.81 15.03 4.14
N LEU A 118 9.56 15.87 4.86
CA LEU A 118 10.80 16.47 4.36
C LEU A 118 11.88 15.41 4.09
N LEU A 119 12.04 14.43 4.97
CA LEU A 119 12.94 13.30 4.75
C LEU A 119 12.54 12.50 3.50
N CYS A 120 11.26 12.15 3.38
CA CYS A 120 10.73 11.43 2.22
C CYS A 120 10.88 12.22 0.91
N THR A 121 10.80 13.55 0.98
CA THR A 121 11.02 14.47 -0.15
C THR A 121 12.50 14.54 -0.52
N PHE A 122 13.40 14.60 0.46
CA PHE A 122 14.83 14.56 0.21
C PHE A 122 15.26 13.23 -0.45
N ILE A 123 14.73 12.10 0.03
CA ILE A 123 15.01 10.78 -0.55
C ILE A 123 14.49 10.68 -1.99
N ASN A 124 13.40 11.37 -2.35
CA ASN A 124 12.89 11.39 -3.73
C ASN A 124 13.92 11.93 -4.74
N LEU A 125 14.90 12.73 -4.31
CA LEU A 125 15.97 13.22 -5.18
C LEU A 125 16.90 12.09 -5.65
N PHE A 126 16.96 10.98 -4.91
CA PHE A 126 17.82 9.82 -5.21
C PHE A 126 17.02 8.61 -5.69
N ILE A 127 15.80 8.44 -5.17
CA ILE A 127 14.93 7.30 -5.49
C ILE A 127 13.62 7.83 -6.08
N THR A 128 13.53 7.82 -7.41
CA THR A 128 12.36 8.34 -8.15
C THR A 128 11.13 7.43 -8.04
N SER A 129 11.32 6.11 -7.86
CA SER A 129 10.21 5.16 -7.72
C SER A 129 9.63 5.22 -6.30
N GLY A 130 8.43 5.77 -6.16
CA GLY A 130 7.72 5.86 -4.88
C GLY A 130 7.51 4.50 -4.21
N SER A 131 7.10 3.48 -4.99
CA SER A 131 6.92 2.11 -4.48
C SER A 131 8.24 1.49 -4.02
N ALA A 132 9.35 1.71 -4.73
CA ALA A 132 10.65 1.18 -4.32
C ALA A 132 11.18 1.87 -3.06
N LYS A 133 11.00 3.20 -2.96
CA LYS A 133 11.33 3.98 -1.76
C LYS A 133 10.55 3.46 -0.55
N TRP A 134 9.24 3.30 -0.70
CA TRP A 134 8.37 2.88 0.38
C TRP A 134 8.66 1.45 0.85
N LEU A 135 9.05 0.57 -0.06
CA LEU A 135 9.45 -0.81 0.26
C LEU A 135 10.58 -0.86 1.31
N ILE A 136 11.48 0.11 1.30
CA ILE A 136 12.61 0.21 2.25
C ILE A 136 12.20 0.98 3.52
N LEU A 137 11.45 2.07 3.38
CA LEU A 137 11.10 2.95 4.51
C LEU A 137 10.03 2.35 5.43
N ALA A 138 9.02 1.68 4.86
CA ALA A 138 7.85 1.22 5.60
C ALA A 138 8.20 0.28 6.77
N PRO A 139 9.06 -0.75 6.60
CA PRO A 139 9.42 -1.64 7.71
C PRO A 139 10.05 -0.92 8.89
N ILE A 140 10.74 0.20 8.67
CA ILE A 140 11.46 0.93 9.72
C ILE A 140 10.56 2.00 10.35
N PHE A 141 9.98 2.86 9.52
CA PHE A 141 9.27 4.05 10.00
C PHE A 141 7.85 3.76 10.47
N VAL A 142 7.13 2.80 9.88
CA VAL A 142 5.77 2.48 10.34
C VAL A 142 5.77 1.95 11.79
N PRO A 143 6.61 0.99 12.19
CA PRO A 143 6.71 0.57 13.58
C PRO A 143 7.25 1.68 14.49
N MET A 144 8.23 2.46 14.04
CA MET A 144 8.80 3.58 14.81
C MET A 144 7.74 4.62 15.18
N PHE A 145 6.96 5.07 14.19
CA PHE A 145 5.87 6.03 14.41
C PHE A 145 4.70 5.42 15.21
N SER A 146 4.48 4.12 15.10
CA SER A 146 3.50 3.41 15.94
C SER A 146 3.90 3.42 17.42
N ILE A 147 5.19 3.26 17.75
CA ILE A 147 5.71 3.31 19.13
C ILE A 147 5.57 4.70 19.78
N ILE A 148 5.55 5.76 18.97
CA ILE A 148 5.32 7.14 19.45
C ILE A 148 3.83 7.53 19.45
N GLY A 149 2.93 6.63 19.06
CA GLY A 149 1.48 6.79 19.15
C GLY A 149 0.77 7.21 17.86
N PHE A 150 1.45 7.24 16.71
CA PHE A 150 0.80 7.50 15.42
C PHE A 150 0.19 6.23 14.83
N SER A 151 -0.92 6.39 14.12
CA SER A 151 -1.47 5.28 13.35
C SER A 151 -0.58 4.95 12.16
N PRO A 152 -0.41 3.68 11.78
CA PRO A 152 0.28 3.29 10.54
C PRO A 152 -0.26 4.00 9.30
N ALA A 153 -1.57 4.26 9.26
CA ALA A 153 -2.22 4.98 8.17
C ALA A 153 -1.71 6.43 8.06
N LEU A 154 -1.48 7.11 9.18
CA LEU A 154 -0.92 8.46 9.17
C LEU A 154 0.50 8.48 8.58
N THR A 155 1.34 7.51 8.95
CA THR A 155 2.69 7.38 8.40
C THR A 155 2.69 7.06 6.92
N GLN A 156 1.69 6.33 6.42
CA GLN A 156 1.55 6.04 4.98
C GLN A 156 1.07 7.25 4.16
N ILE A 157 0.28 8.13 4.78
CA ILE A 157 -0.22 9.36 4.13
C ILE A 157 0.87 10.43 4.05
N ALA A 158 1.75 10.50 5.05
CA ALA A 158 2.88 11.40 5.14
C ALA A 158 4.00 11.01 4.15
#